data_AF-A0A0A7PNS1-F1
#
_entry.id   AF-A0A0A7PNS1-F1
#
_cell.length_a   1.000
_cell.length_b   1.000
_cell.length_c   1.000
_cell.angle_alpha   90.00
_cell.angle_beta   90.00
_cell.angle_gamma   90.00
#
_symmetry.space_group_name_H-M   'P 1'
#
loop_
_entity.id
_entity.type
_entity.pdbx_description
1 polymer ?
#
loop_
_entity_poly.entity_id
_entity_poly.type
_entity_poly.pdbx_seq_one_letter_code
_entity_poly.pdbx_strand_id
1 'polypeptide(L)'
;MRFTPHQGIYAYERTNRKLKAAERRLRLDREKFPLFAAEIAESQPTPEELLDARGRAFVENQQANRDREARNWWRARAELRAIAEPDRAAFIRYWGRCKCPGNACYLLTYINMFRDGRLIVHEGEVRPRSDVEWERDRKAKIAAMSDLELDVMIQTHISPLLAEWGREERRRRAELSAAVPPARSSSMRRKRRGVR
;
A
#
# COMPACT_ATOMS: atom_id res chain seq x y z
N MET A 1 12.60 -8.12 -9.80
CA MET A 1 11.83 -7.03 -9.19
C MET A 1 10.83 -6.52 -10.22
N ARG A 2 9.58 -6.23 -9.83
CA ARG A 2 8.55 -5.74 -10.76
C ARG A 2 8.95 -4.38 -11.34
N PHE A 3 8.86 -4.26 -12.66
CA PHE A 3 9.28 -3.10 -13.45
C PHE A 3 8.35 -2.95 -14.65
N THR A 4 7.80 -1.75 -14.85
CA THR A 4 7.06 -1.41 -16.06
C THR A 4 7.98 -0.65 -17.03
N PRO A 5 8.27 -1.19 -18.22
CA PRO A 5 9.07 -0.49 -19.22
C PRO A 5 8.44 0.83 -19.64
N HIS A 6 9.29 1.83 -19.90
CA HIS A 6 8.84 3.08 -20.51
C HIS A 6 8.53 2.84 -22.00
N GLN A 7 7.35 3.28 -22.46
CA GLN A 7 6.77 2.99 -23.79
C GLN A 7 7.45 3.67 -24.99
N GLY A 8 8.71 4.10 -24.84
CA GLY A 8 9.46 4.83 -25.87
C GLY A 8 9.00 6.28 -26.07
N ILE A 9 9.78 7.02 -26.87
CA ILE A 9 9.39 8.34 -27.38
C ILE A 9 8.71 8.13 -28.74
N TYR A 10 7.60 8.80 -28.96
CA TYR A 10 6.86 8.78 -30.22
C TYR A 10 6.60 10.21 -30.70
N ALA A 11 6.38 10.33 -32.01
CA ALA A 11 6.16 11.62 -32.66
C ALA A 11 4.77 12.20 -32.31
N TYR A 12 4.71 13.51 -32.14
CA TYR A 12 3.43 14.20 -32.05
C TYR A 12 2.85 14.41 -33.45
N GLU A 13 1.99 13.51 -33.90
CA GLU A 13 1.39 13.61 -35.23
C GLU A 13 0.39 14.76 -35.31
N ARG A 14 0.54 15.60 -36.33
CA ARG A 14 -0.45 16.62 -36.69
C ARG A 14 -1.57 15.95 -37.47
N THR A 15 -2.78 15.96 -36.92
CA THR A 15 -3.96 15.37 -37.57
C THR A 15 -5.01 16.44 -37.85
N ASN A 16 -5.87 16.23 -38.85
CA ASN A 16 -6.98 17.15 -39.16
C ASN A 16 -7.86 17.44 -37.94
N ARG A 17 -8.05 16.45 -37.07
CA ARG A 17 -8.79 16.61 -35.81
C ARG A 17 -8.08 17.57 -34.85
N LYS A 18 -6.76 17.48 -34.72
CA LYS A 18 -5.95 18.38 -33.87
C LYS A 18 -5.90 19.79 -34.43
N LEU A 19 -5.84 19.94 -35.76
CA LEU A 19 -5.89 21.24 -36.44
C LEU A 19 -7.21 21.97 -36.17
N LYS A 20 -8.34 21.32 -36.43
CA LYS A 20 -9.68 21.90 -36.10
C LYS A 20 -9.83 22.24 -34.62
N ALA A 21 -9.23 21.44 -33.73
CA ALA A 21 -9.22 21.75 -32.30
C ALA A 21 -8.35 22.96 -31.95
N ALA A 22 -7.21 23.14 -32.63
CA ALA A 22 -6.36 24.32 -32.50
C ALA A 22 -7.06 25.58 -33.01
N GLU A 23 -7.67 25.54 -34.20
CA GLU A 23 -8.50 26.62 -34.75
C GLU A 23 -9.61 27.03 -33.77
N ARG A 24 -10.37 26.05 -33.27
CA ARG A 24 -11.43 26.30 -32.29
C ARG A 24 -10.88 26.93 -31.01
N ARG A 25 -9.71 26.45 -30.52
CA ARG A 25 -9.07 27.01 -29.33
C ARG A 25 -8.70 28.48 -29.53
N LEU A 26 -8.03 28.82 -30.63
CA LEU A 26 -7.63 30.19 -30.95
C LEU A 26 -8.83 31.12 -31.11
N ARG A 27 -9.91 30.63 -31.74
CA ARG A 27 -11.19 31.35 -31.82
C ARG A 27 -11.80 31.63 -30.46
N LEU A 28 -11.93 30.61 -29.60
CA LEU A 28 -12.48 30.77 -28.25
C LEU A 28 -11.66 31.73 -27.39
N ASP A 29 -10.35 31.78 -27.60
CA ASP A 29 -9.45 32.67 -26.87
C ASP A 29 -9.69 34.15 -27.23
N ARG A 30 -9.98 34.44 -28.51
CA ARG A 30 -10.42 35.77 -28.98
C ARG A 30 -11.80 36.13 -28.45
N GLU A 31 -12.76 35.21 -28.54
CA GLU A 31 -14.14 35.41 -28.08
C GLU A 31 -14.21 35.67 -26.56
N LYS A 32 -13.25 35.15 -25.78
CA LYS A 32 -13.15 35.39 -24.33
C LYS A 32 -12.86 36.85 -23.97
N PHE A 33 -12.16 37.59 -24.85
CA PHE A 33 -11.73 38.97 -24.63
C PHE A 33 -12.14 39.84 -25.82
N PRO A 34 -13.44 40.13 -25.98
CA PRO A 34 -13.98 40.75 -27.19
C PRO A 34 -13.42 42.16 -27.46
N LEU A 35 -13.10 42.91 -26.40
CA LEU A 35 -12.50 44.25 -26.52
C LEU A 35 -11.06 44.23 -27.07
N PHE A 36 -10.38 43.09 -26.99
CA PHE A 36 -9.00 42.89 -27.46
C PHE A 36 -8.93 41.85 -28.59
N ALA A 37 -10.06 41.52 -29.22
CA ALA A 37 -10.13 40.38 -30.14
C ALA A 37 -9.24 40.58 -31.37
N ALA A 38 -9.07 41.83 -31.83
CA ALA A 38 -8.22 42.16 -32.98
C ALA A 38 -6.73 42.05 -32.62
N GLU A 39 -6.33 42.60 -31.48
CA GLU A 39 -4.96 42.55 -30.96
C GLU A 39 -4.55 41.11 -30.61
N ILE A 40 -5.47 40.33 -30.05
CA ILE A 40 -5.25 38.90 -29.80
C ILE A 40 -5.12 38.14 -31.12
N ALA A 41 -5.96 38.43 -32.13
CA ALA A 41 -5.86 37.77 -33.43
C ALA A 41 -4.50 38.04 -34.12
N GLU A 42 -4.00 39.28 -34.04
CA GLU A 42 -2.71 39.66 -34.62
C GLU A 42 -1.52 38.98 -33.93
N SER A 43 -1.57 38.82 -32.61
CA SER A 43 -0.51 38.17 -31.83
C SER A 43 -0.59 36.63 -31.81
N GLN A 44 -1.70 36.04 -32.26
CA GLN A 44 -1.90 34.60 -32.21
C GLN A 44 -1.08 33.88 -33.29
N PRO A 45 -0.48 32.72 -32.96
CA PRO A 45 0.11 31.86 -33.99
C PRO A 45 -0.97 31.25 -34.86
N THR A 46 -0.59 30.81 -36.06
CA THR A 46 -1.44 29.93 -36.86
C THR A 46 -1.69 28.59 -36.13
N PRO A 47 -2.81 27.89 -36.43
CA PRO A 47 -3.06 26.56 -35.89
C PRO A 47 -1.90 25.58 -36.11
N GLU A 48 -1.24 25.64 -37.27
CA GLU A 48 -0.08 24.85 -37.63
C GLU A 48 1.12 25.15 -36.72
N GLU A 49 1.48 26.43 -36.58
CA GLU A 49 2.58 26.86 -35.72
C GLU A 49 2.35 26.48 -34.25
N LEU A 50 1.10 26.59 -33.78
CA LEU A 50 0.72 26.16 -32.43
C LEU A 50 0.96 24.65 -32.25
N LEU A 51 0.57 23.84 -33.22
CA LEU A 51 0.76 22.39 -33.16
C LEU A 51 2.24 22.00 -33.31
N ASP A 52 3.02 22.73 -34.09
CA ASP A 52 4.46 22.50 -34.22
C ASP A 52 5.22 22.86 -32.95
N ALA A 53 4.85 23.97 -32.30
CA ALA A 53 5.36 24.31 -30.98
C ALA A 53 5.02 23.22 -29.94
N ARG A 54 3.79 22.70 -29.98
CA ARG A 54 3.39 21.56 -29.14
C ARG A 54 4.18 20.30 -29.46
N GLY A 55 4.48 20.04 -30.74
CA GLY A 55 5.25 18.88 -31.16
C GLY A 55 6.66 18.90 -30.60
N ARG A 56 7.36 20.05 -30.65
CA ARG A 56 8.68 20.24 -30.03
C ARG A 56 8.63 20.02 -28.52
N ALA A 57 7.72 20.73 -27.83
CA ALA A 57 7.54 20.59 -26.39
C ALA A 57 7.14 19.17 -25.97
N PHE A 58 6.41 18.44 -26.81
CA PHE A 58 6.02 17.06 -26.56
C PHE A 58 7.24 16.14 -26.51
N VAL A 59 8.14 16.22 -27.50
CA VAL A 59 9.37 15.42 -27.54
C VAL A 59 10.28 15.74 -26.35
N GLU A 60 10.47 17.03 -26.05
CA GLU A 60 11.24 17.49 -24.89
C GLU A 60 10.67 16.94 -23.58
N ASN A 61 9.35 17.00 -23.41
CA ASN A 61 8.68 16.45 -22.23
C ASN A 61 8.82 14.93 -22.15
N GLN A 62 8.71 14.21 -23.27
CA GLN A 62 8.92 12.75 -23.30
C GLN A 62 10.33 12.40 -22.83
N GLN A 63 11.35 13.09 -23.34
CA GLN A 63 12.73 12.90 -22.93
C GLN A 63 12.94 13.24 -21.45
N ALA A 64 12.44 14.40 -21.00
CA ALA A 64 12.53 14.80 -19.59
C ALA A 64 11.85 13.80 -18.64
N ASN A 65 10.72 13.21 -19.05
CA ASN A 65 10.03 12.17 -18.30
C ASN A 65 10.86 10.88 -18.23
N ARG A 66 11.51 10.47 -19.33
CA ARG A 66 12.41 9.30 -19.34
C ARG A 66 13.60 9.52 -18.41
N ASP A 67 14.22 10.69 -18.48
CA ASP A 67 15.38 11.00 -17.63
C ASP A 67 14.98 11.06 -16.16
N ARG A 68 13.80 11.61 -15.84
CA ARG A 68 13.25 11.60 -14.49
C ARG A 68 13.00 10.17 -14.00
N GLU A 69 12.38 9.32 -14.81
CA GLU A 69 12.16 7.91 -14.45
C GLU A 69 13.49 7.18 -14.23
N ALA A 70 14.49 7.39 -15.09
CA ALA A 70 15.82 6.80 -14.92
C ALA A 70 16.47 7.21 -13.58
N ARG A 71 16.45 8.52 -13.24
CA ARG A 71 16.94 9.01 -11.94
C ARG A 71 16.17 8.41 -10.78
N ASN A 72 14.85 8.32 -10.87
CA ASN A 72 14.02 7.70 -9.84
C ASN A 72 14.37 6.23 -9.66
N TRP A 73 14.62 5.47 -10.73
CA TRP A 73 15.05 4.07 -10.64
C TRP A 73 16.41 3.92 -9.97
N TRP A 74 17.37 4.78 -10.29
CA TRP A 74 18.67 4.76 -9.63
C TRP A 74 18.55 5.03 -8.15
N ARG A 75 17.78 6.06 -7.78
CA ARG A 75 17.48 6.38 -6.38
C ARG A 75 16.79 5.21 -5.69
N ALA A 76 15.72 4.67 -6.27
CA ALA A 76 14.96 3.57 -5.68
C ALA A 76 15.83 2.34 -5.43
N ARG A 77 16.74 2.01 -6.35
CA ARG A 77 17.69 0.90 -6.16
C ARG A 77 18.70 1.17 -5.05
N ALA A 78 19.20 2.40 -4.92
CA ALA A 78 20.10 2.78 -3.84
C ALA A 78 19.41 2.68 -2.48
N GLU A 79 18.20 3.26 -2.36
CA GLU A 79 17.39 3.23 -1.14
C GLU A 79 16.99 1.80 -0.76
N LEU A 80 16.63 0.97 -1.74
CA LEU A 80 16.33 -0.45 -1.50
C LEU A 80 17.54 -1.21 -0.96
N ARG A 81 18.76 -0.92 -1.45
CA ARG A 81 20.00 -1.55 -0.94
C ARG A 81 20.33 -1.11 0.48
N ALA A 82 19.91 0.09 0.88
CA ALA A 82 20.12 0.60 2.23
C ALA A 82 19.25 -0.12 3.28
N ILE A 83 18.16 -0.77 2.86
CA ILE A 83 17.36 -1.65 3.74
C ILE A 83 18.19 -2.90 4.06
N ALA A 84 18.32 -3.21 5.35
CA ALA A 84 19.04 -4.39 5.84
C ALA A 84 18.31 -5.70 5.47
N GLU A 85 19.05 -6.82 5.42
CA GLU A 85 18.40 -8.13 5.43
C GLU A 85 17.99 -8.51 6.86
N PRO A 86 16.90 -9.26 7.07
CA PRO A 86 16.03 -9.92 6.08
C PRO A 86 14.91 -9.03 5.50
N ASP A 87 14.80 -7.80 5.99
CA ASP A 87 13.67 -6.89 5.69
C ASP A 87 13.61 -6.51 4.21
N ARG A 88 14.77 -6.32 3.58
CA ARG A 88 14.87 -6.05 2.15
C ARG A 88 14.27 -7.19 1.32
N ALA A 89 14.56 -8.45 1.65
CA ALA A 89 13.96 -9.59 0.96
C ALA A 89 12.43 -9.61 1.13
N ALA A 90 11.92 -9.33 2.34
CA ALA A 90 10.48 -9.23 2.58
C ALA A 90 9.83 -8.10 1.75
N PHE A 91 10.48 -6.94 1.69
CA PHE A 91 10.02 -5.80 0.91
C PHE A 91 9.99 -6.10 -0.60
N ILE A 92 11.02 -6.78 -1.13
CA ILE A 92 11.05 -7.17 -2.55
C ILE A 92 9.89 -8.11 -2.89
N ARG A 93 9.59 -9.09 -2.02
CA ARG A 93 8.43 -9.98 -2.21
C ARG A 93 7.12 -9.19 -2.21
N TYR A 94 6.96 -8.30 -1.23
CA TYR A 94 5.80 -7.41 -1.14
C TYR A 94 5.62 -6.56 -2.40
N TRP A 95 6.68 -5.91 -2.87
CA TRP A 95 6.66 -5.12 -4.11
C TRP A 95 6.27 -5.96 -5.34
N GLY A 96 6.77 -7.19 -5.41
CA GLY A 96 6.42 -8.13 -6.48
C GLY A 96 4.91 -8.41 -6.60
N ARG A 97 4.18 -8.35 -5.49
CA ARG A 97 2.73 -8.60 -5.41
C ARG A 97 1.86 -7.34 -5.37
N CYS A 98 2.47 -6.15 -5.29
CA CYS A 98 1.73 -4.89 -5.21
C CYS A 98 0.78 -4.71 -6.42
N LYS A 99 -0.37 -4.09 -6.20
CA LYS A 99 -1.35 -3.79 -7.26
C LYS A 99 -1.10 -2.45 -7.97
N CYS A 100 -0.32 -1.56 -7.36
CA CYS A 100 0.03 -0.25 -7.95
C CYS A 100 0.86 -0.41 -9.24
N PRO A 101 1.03 0.62 -10.09
CA PRO A 101 1.94 0.56 -11.22
C PRO A 101 3.38 0.22 -10.82
N GLY A 102 4.09 -0.55 -11.64
CA GLY A 102 5.46 -1.01 -11.39
C GLY A 102 6.55 0.01 -11.76
N ASN A 103 6.28 1.31 -11.61
CA ASN A 103 7.24 2.38 -11.91
C ASN A 103 8.04 2.82 -10.66
N ALA A 104 9.10 3.60 -10.89
CA ALA A 104 10.00 4.00 -9.81
C ALA A 104 9.35 4.94 -8.79
N CYS A 105 8.42 5.78 -9.25
CA CYS A 105 7.72 6.72 -8.39
C CYS A 105 6.93 5.99 -7.29
N TYR A 106 6.13 4.99 -7.66
CA TYR A 106 5.43 4.17 -6.68
C TYR A 106 6.40 3.40 -5.79
N LEU A 107 7.44 2.79 -6.35
CA LEU A 107 8.45 2.09 -5.54
C LEU A 107 9.05 3.00 -4.46
N LEU A 108 9.45 4.22 -4.82
CA LEU A 108 9.97 5.21 -3.86
C LEU A 108 8.95 5.58 -2.78
N THR A 109 7.67 5.72 -3.14
CA THR A 109 6.59 5.93 -2.15
C THR A 109 6.52 4.79 -1.15
N TYR A 110 6.56 3.53 -1.61
CA TYR A 110 6.52 2.37 -0.72
C TYR A 110 7.78 2.22 0.13
N ILE A 111 8.96 2.54 -0.41
CA ILE A 111 10.20 2.60 0.36
C ILE A 111 10.10 3.67 1.45
N ASN A 112 9.59 4.86 1.14
CA ASN A 112 9.37 5.91 2.13
C ASN A 112 8.36 5.46 3.20
N MET A 113 7.25 4.83 2.81
CA MET A 113 6.29 4.28 3.78
C MET A 113 6.93 3.22 4.69
N PHE A 114 7.84 2.41 4.17
CA PHE A 114 8.59 1.43 4.94
C PHE A 114 9.56 2.10 5.92
N ARG A 115 10.36 3.05 5.45
CA ARG A 115 11.30 3.83 6.28
C ARG A 115 10.58 4.62 7.37
N ASP A 116 9.47 5.26 7.04
CA ASP A 116 8.67 6.05 7.96
C ASP A 116 7.81 5.15 8.88
N GLY A 117 7.95 3.82 8.74
CA GLY A 117 7.33 2.83 9.62
C GLY A 117 5.85 2.57 9.38
N ARG A 118 5.22 3.18 8.37
CA ARG A 118 3.84 2.89 7.98
C ARG A 118 3.69 1.47 7.44
N LEU A 119 4.74 0.96 6.81
CA LEU A 119 4.89 -0.45 6.46
C LEU A 119 5.98 -1.04 7.34
N ILE A 120 5.72 -2.20 7.92
CA ILE A 120 6.66 -2.92 8.78
C ILE A 120 6.76 -4.38 8.35
N VAL A 121 7.89 -5.02 8.67
CA VAL A 121 7.98 -6.47 8.58
C VAL A 121 7.31 -7.07 9.82
N HIS A 122 6.34 -7.94 9.59
CA HIS A 122 5.65 -8.69 10.61
C HIS A 122 5.50 -10.13 10.12
N GLU A 123 6.00 -11.09 10.89
CA GLU A 123 5.99 -12.53 10.54
C GLU A 123 6.64 -12.82 9.17
N GLY A 124 7.69 -12.07 8.82
CA GLY A 124 8.44 -12.24 7.56
C GLY A 124 7.76 -11.65 6.32
N GLU A 125 6.60 -10.99 6.48
CA GLU A 125 5.90 -10.27 5.43
C GLU A 125 5.82 -8.77 5.72
N VAL A 126 5.79 -7.95 4.68
CA VAL A 126 5.54 -6.52 4.85
C VAL A 126 4.04 -6.28 4.95
N ARG A 127 3.61 -5.65 6.05
CA ARG A 127 2.21 -5.29 6.32
C ARG A 127 2.11 -3.83 6.74
N PRO A 128 0.96 -3.17 6.54
CA PRO A 128 0.68 -1.89 7.17
C PRO A 128 0.76 -2.00 8.69
N ARG A 129 1.45 -1.06 9.34
CA ARG A 129 1.56 -1.02 10.81
C ARG A 129 0.18 -1.00 11.46
N SER A 130 -0.75 -0.24 10.90
CA SER A 130 -2.15 -0.15 11.36
C SER A 130 -2.82 -1.51 11.47
N ASP A 131 -2.58 -2.40 10.50
CA ASP A 131 -3.22 -3.72 10.45
C ASP A 131 -2.63 -4.64 11.51
N VAL A 132 -1.32 -4.54 11.75
CA VAL A 132 -0.61 -5.31 12.78
C VAL A 132 -1.01 -4.84 14.18
N GLU A 133 -1.09 -3.53 14.39
CA GLU A 133 -1.54 -2.94 15.67
C GLU A 133 -2.99 -3.31 15.95
N TRP A 134 -3.87 -3.20 14.95
CA TRP A 134 -5.27 -3.61 15.07
C TRP A 134 -5.41 -5.10 15.43
N GLU A 135 -4.64 -5.97 14.77
CA GLU A 135 -4.64 -7.40 15.05
C GLU A 135 -4.17 -7.71 16.48
N ARG A 136 -3.06 -7.09 16.90
CA ARG A 136 -2.52 -7.24 18.26
C ARG A 136 -3.54 -6.83 19.31
N ASP A 137 -4.12 -5.64 19.17
CA ASP A 137 -5.04 -5.09 20.15
C ASP A 137 -6.34 -5.93 20.23
N ARG A 138 -6.80 -6.47 19.09
CA ARG A 138 -7.94 -7.40 19.06
C ARG A 138 -7.63 -8.74 19.71
N LYS A 139 -6.46 -9.35 19.42
CA LYS A 139 -6.04 -10.59 20.08
C LYS A 139 -5.88 -10.39 21.59
N ALA A 140 -5.33 -9.26 22.03
CA ALA A 140 -5.24 -8.92 23.45
C ALA A 140 -6.62 -8.81 24.11
N LYS A 141 -7.60 -8.19 23.44
CA LYS A 141 -8.98 -8.14 23.93
C LYS A 141 -9.59 -9.52 24.06
N ILE A 142 -9.41 -10.40 23.07
CA ILE A 142 -9.88 -11.80 23.10
C ILE A 142 -9.24 -12.56 24.26
N ALA A 143 -7.91 -12.43 24.43
CA ALA A 143 -7.17 -13.07 25.52
C ALA A 143 -7.63 -12.61 26.91
N ALA A 144 -8.17 -11.39 27.04
CA ALA A 144 -8.71 -10.85 28.28
C ALA A 144 -10.17 -11.26 28.56
N MET A 145 -10.90 -11.86 27.59
CA MET A 145 -12.28 -12.30 27.80
C MET A 145 -12.37 -13.48 28.78
N SER A 146 -13.43 -13.54 29.57
CA SER A 146 -13.78 -14.76 30.32
C SER A 146 -14.14 -15.90 29.37
N ASP A 147 -14.09 -17.15 29.85
CA ASP A 147 -14.42 -18.31 29.02
C ASP A 147 -15.85 -18.28 28.47
N LEU A 148 -16.79 -17.72 29.25
CA LEU A 148 -18.18 -17.53 28.83
C LEU A 148 -18.30 -16.48 27.72
N GLU A 149 -17.64 -15.33 27.88
CA GLU A 149 -17.62 -14.28 26.84
C GLU A 149 -16.96 -14.79 25.55
N LEU A 150 -15.91 -15.59 25.68
CA LEU A 150 -15.21 -16.22 24.57
C LEU A 150 -16.12 -17.19 23.82
N ASP A 151 -16.90 -18.02 24.51
CA ASP A 151 -17.88 -18.92 23.91
C ASP A 151 -18.96 -18.17 23.14
N VAL A 152 -19.55 -17.16 23.78
CA VAL A 152 -20.60 -16.34 23.15
C VAL A 152 -20.03 -15.66 21.90
N MET A 153 -18.82 -15.10 21.99
CA MET A 153 -18.16 -14.50 20.83
C MET A 153 -17.94 -15.52 19.71
N ILE A 154 -17.40 -16.71 20.00
CA ILE A 154 -17.15 -17.75 18.98
C ILE A 154 -18.45 -18.15 18.26
N GLN A 155 -19.56 -18.24 18.98
CA GLN A 155 -20.85 -18.68 18.43
C GLN A 155 -21.59 -17.59 17.63
N THR A 156 -21.46 -16.32 18.03
CA THR A 156 -22.34 -15.24 17.53
C THR A 156 -21.63 -14.19 16.69
N HIS A 157 -20.30 -14.13 16.71
CA HIS A 157 -19.58 -13.04 16.08
C HIS A 157 -19.61 -13.15 14.54
N ILE A 158 -20.02 -12.05 13.88
CA ILE A 158 -20.21 -11.98 12.41
C ILE A 158 -18.90 -12.23 11.64
N SER A 159 -17.76 -11.78 12.18
CA SER A 159 -16.45 -12.00 11.57
C SER A 159 -15.93 -13.43 11.85
N PRO A 160 -15.72 -14.26 10.82
CA PRO A 160 -15.16 -15.61 11.00
C PRO A 160 -13.73 -15.60 11.56
N LEU A 161 -12.95 -14.57 11.21
CA LEU A 161 -11.57 -14.39 11.69
C LEU A 161 -11.51 -14.25 13.20
N LEU A 162 -12.38 -13.40 13.77
CA LEU A 162 -12.43 -13.19 15.21
C LEU A 162 -12.92 -14.44 15.96
N ALA A 163 -13.83 -15.20 15.37
CA ALA A 163 -14.25 -16.49 15.91
C ALA A 163 -13.11 -17.52 15.89
N GLU A 164 -12.29 -17.57 14.84
CA GLU A 164 -11.09 -18.42 14.80
C GLU A 164 -10.07 -18.03 15.87
N TRP A 165 -9.76 -16.75 16.03
CA TRP A 165 -8.86 -16.30 17.10
C TRP A 165 -9.41 -16.62 18.49
N GLY A 166 -10.73 -16.56 18.68
CA GLY A 166 -11.37 -17.03 19.91
C GLY A 166 -11.17 -18.52 20.15
N ARG A 167 -11.33 -19.36 19.11
CA ARG A 167 -11.07 -20.80 19.19
C ARG A 167 -9.61 -21.10 19.49
N GLU A 168 -8.70 -20.36 18.88
CA GLU A 168 -7.26 -20.48 19.10
C GLU A 168 -6.89 -20.16 20.56
N GLU A 169 -7.41 -19.06 21.11
CA GLU A 169 -7.21 -18.71 22.51
C GLU A 169 -7.77 -19.78 23.45
N ARG A 170 -8.93 -20.36 23.11
CA ARG A 170 -9.53 -21.46 23.90
C ARG A 170 -8.64 -22.71 23.92
N ARG A 171 -8.07 -23.08 22.76
CA ARG A 171 -7.09 -24.18 22.66
C ARG A 171 -5.86 -23.88 23.51
N ARG A 172 -5.31 -22.66 23.42
CA ARG A 172 -4.16 -22.21 24.22
C ARG A 172 -4.42 -22.33 25.73
N ARG A 173 -5.60 -21.93 26.21
CA ARG A 173 -5.99 -22.05 27.63
C ARG A 173 -6.11 -23.51 28.07
N ALA A 174 -6.68 -24.38 27.24
CA ALA A 174 -6.79 -25.80 27.54
C ALA A 174 -5.42 -26.48 27.65
N GLU A 175 -4.49 -26.15 26.75
CA GLU A 175 -3.10 -26.65 26.79
C GLU A 175 -2.37 -26.18 28.05
N LEU A 176 -2.52 -24.91 28.43
CA LEU A 176 -1.93 -24.37 29.67
C LEU A 176 -2.50 -25.05 30.93
N SER A 177 -3.82 -25.29 30.97
CA SER A 177 -4.48 -25.99 32.09
C SER A 177 -4.01 -27.44 32.20
N ALA A 178 -3.86 -28.14 31.07
CA ALA A 178 -3.36 -29.52 31.02
C ALA A 178 -1.87 -29.64 31.41
N ALA A 179 -1.07 -28.59 31.21
CA ALA A 179 0.33 -28.54 31.60
C ALA A 179 0.57 -28.35 33.11
N VAL A 180 -0.46 -27.95 33.87
CA VAL A 180 -0.39 -27.85 35.34
C VAL A 180 -0.72 -29.21 35.95
N PRO A 181 0.24 -29.92 36.59
CA PRO A 181 -0.05 -31.20 37.21
C PRO A 181 -1.12 -31.02 38.30
N PRO A 182 -2.10 -31.92 38.42
CA PRO A 182 -3.09 -31.82 39.49
C PRO A 182 -2.35 -31.83 40.81
N ALA A 183 -2.56 -30.77 41.62
CA ALA A 183 -2.03 -30.71 42.97
C ALA A 183 -2.48 -31.97 43.70
N ARG A 184 -1.54 -32.85 44.07
CA ARG A 184 -1.83 -34.08 44.82
C ARG A 184 -2.51 -33.65 46.12
N SER A 185 -3.83 -33.81 46.17
CA SER A 185 -4.60 -33.60 47.39
C SER A 185 -4.18 -34.69 48.39
N SER A 186 -3.34 -34.29 49.35
CA SER A 186 -3.05 -35.09 50.54
C SER A 186 -4.34 -35.25 51.35
N SER A 187 -5.16 -36.23 50.97
CA SER A 187 -6.27 -36.68 51.81
C SER A 187 -5.70 -37.55 52.93
N MET A 188 -5.30 -36.90 54.02
CA MET A 188 -4.97 -37.54 55.28
C MET A 188 -6.22 -38.28 55.81
N ARG A 189 -6.32 -39.56 55.49
CA ARG A 189 -7.35 -40.48 55.99
C ARG A 189 -7.06 -40.77 57.47
N ARG A 190 -7.56 -39.91 58.37
CA ARG A 190 -7.44 -40.09 59.82
C ARG A 190 -8.37 -41.23 60.26
N LYS A 191 -7.86 -42.46 60.28
CA LYS A 191 -8.46 -43.62 60.95
C LYS A 191 -8.58 -43.31 62.45
N ARG A 192 -9.77 -42.90 62.91
CA ARG A 192 -10.13 -42.99 64.34
C ARG A 192 -10.33 -44.47 64.67
N ARG A 193 -9.31 -45.12 65.23
CA ARG A 193 -9.47 -46.37 65.98
C ARG A 193 -10.12 -46.02 67.32
N GLY A 194 -11.30 -46.58 67.56
CA GLY A 194 -11.91 -46.62 68.89
C GLY A 194 -11.02 -47.46 69.83
N VAL A 195 -10.86 -46.96 71.05
CA VAL A 195 -10.33 -47.70 72.18
C VAL A 195 -11.36 -47.56 73.29
N ARG A 196 -11.90 -48.73 73.67
CA ARG A 196 -12.56 -49.14 74.92
C ARG A 196 -13.58 -48.20 75.55
#